data_AF-K7KKA0-F1
#
_entry.id   AF-K7KKA0-F1
#
_cell.length_a   1.000
_cell.length_b   1.000
_cell.length_c   1.000
_cell.angle_alpha   90.00
_cell.angle_beta   90.00
_cell.angle_gamma   90.00
#
_symmetry.space_group_name_H-M   'P 1'
#
loop_
_entity.id
_entity.type
_entity.pdbx_description
1 polymer ?
#
loop_
_entity_poly.entity_id
_entity_poly.type
_entity_poly.pdbx_seq_one_letter_code
_entity_poly.pdbx_strand_id
1 'polypeptide(L)'
;MGSRRIPFLRTIVDSSVIYCRPYHSINFVIAHDGFTLRDLVSYNFKHNEANGEGGNDGSNDNFSWNCGFKGETDDASIRAFRSWQMKN
;
A
#
# COMPACT_ATOMS: atom_id res chain seq x y z
N MET A 1 -10.53 -12.30 20.98
CA MET A 1 -10.21 -12.97 19.70
C MET A 1 -8.74 -12.70 19.39
N GLY A 2 -7.88 -13.74 19.44
CA GLY A 2 -6.43 -13.57 19.37
C GLY A 2 -5.95 -13.16 17.98
N SER A 3 -5.45 -11.93 17.85
CA SER A 3 -4.81 -11.44 16.62
C SER A 3 -3.52 -12.24 16.37
N ARG A 4 -3.57 -13.18 15.42
CA ARG A 4 -2.38 -13.89 14.93
C ARG A 4 -1.59 -12.92 14.07
N ARG A 5 -0.70 -12.10 14.67
CA ARG A 5 0.29 -11.34 13.92
C ARG A 5 1.23 -12.32 13.23
N ILE A 6 1.20 -12.33 11.90
CA ILE A 6 2.12 -13.12 11.07
C ILE A 6 3.47 -12.40 11.11
N PRO A 7 4.57 -13.05 11.52
CA PRO A 7 5.88 -12.39 11.55
C PRO A 7 6.31 -12.04 10.13
N PHE A 8 6.85 -10.83 9.93
CA PHE A 8 7.24 -10.29 8.61
C PHE A 8 8.10 -11.25 7.77
N LEU A 9 9.03 -11.96 8.42
CA LEU A 9 9.88 -12.98 7.77
C LEU A 9 9.08 -14.12 7.13
N ARG A 10 7.91 -14.46 7.67
CA ARG A 10 7.02 -15.50 7.12
C ARG A 10 6.47 -15.06 5.77
N THR A 11 6.05 -13.80 5.64
CA THR A 11 5.54 -13.26 4.37
C THR A 11 6.63 -13.22 3.30
N ILE A 12 7.88 -12.94 3.68
CA ILE A 12 9.02 -12.93 2.74
C ILE A 12 9.33 -14.33 2.22
N VAL A 13 9.47 -15.30 3.12
CA VAL A 13 9.99 -16.62 2.75
C VAL A 13 8.88 -17.48 2.17
N ASP A 14 7.72 -17.50 2.83
CA ASP A 14 6.73 -18.54 2.60
C ASP A 14 5.41 -18.27 3.35
N SER A 15 4.36 -17.98 2.60
CA SER A 15 2.99 -17.96 3.11
C SER A 15 2.41 -19.38 3.28
N SER A 16 3.22 -20.33 3.79
CA SER A 16 2.83 -21.75 3.96
C SER A 16 1.64 -21.97 4.86
N VAL A 17 1.34 -21.00 5.72
CA VAL A 17 0.17 -21.05 6.58
C VAL A 17 -1.13 -20.91 5.79
N ILE A 18 -1.07 -20.32 4.59
CA ILE A 18 -2.21 -20.13 3.68
C ILE A 18 -2.13 -21.13 2.51
N TYR A 19 -0.94 -21.42 1.99
CA TYR A 19 -0.77 -22.28 0.82
C TYR A 19 0.21 -23.43 1.06
N CYS A 20 -0.10 -24.62 0.54
CA CYS A 20 0.72 -25.81 0.75
C CYS A 20 2.13 -25.71 0.13
N ARG A 21 2.34 -24.84 -0.87
CA ARG A 21 3.61 -24.72 -1.60
C ARG A 21 3.90 -23.24 -1.92
N PRO A 22 5.16 -22.80 -1.90
CA PRO A 22 5.52 -21.38 -2.00
C PRO A 22 5.16 -20.75 -3.36
N TYR A 23 5.10 -21.55 -4.43
CA TYR A 23 4.73 -21.06 -5.77
C TYR A 23 3.22 -20.84 -5.97
N HIS A 24 2.39 -21.18 -4.99
CA HIS A 24 0.95 -20.90 -5.03
C HIS A 24 0.61 -19.49 -4.54
N SER A 25 1.51 -18.83 -3.81
CA SER A 25 1.34 -17.44 -3.39
C SER A 25 1.94 -16.49 -4.41
N ILE A 26 1.12 -15.56 -4.94
CA ILE A 26 1.59 -14.42 -5.71
C ILE A 26 1.64 -13.22 -4.77
N ASN A 27 2.84 -12.77 -4.44
CA ASN A 27 3.05 -11.59 -3.60
C ASN A 27 3.07 -10.35 -4.49
N PHE A 28 2.16 -9.41 -4.26
CA PHE A 28 2.14 -8.11 -4.93
C PHE A 28 1.90 -7.01 -3.91
N VAL A 29 2.50 -5.84 -4.13
CA VAL A 29 2.34 -4.67 -3.26
C VAL A 29 1.19 -3.79 -3.73
N ILE A 30 0.97 -3.72 -5.05
CA ILE A 30 -0.09 -2.95 -5.69
C ILE A 30 -0.85 -3.79 -6.70
N ALA A 31 -2.13 -3.49 -6.87
CA ALA A 31 -2.98 -4.03 -7.93
C ALA A 31 -3.68 -2.86 -8.64
N HIS A 32 -4.50 -3.16 -9.64
CA HIS A 32 -5.38 -2.17 -10.26
C HIS A 32 -6.44 -1.61 -9.29
N ASP A 33 -6.75 -2.34 -8.22
CA ASP A 33 -7.72 -1.94 -7.22
C ASP A 33 -6.99 -1.23 -6.08
N GLY A 34 -7.31 0.05 -5.89
CA GLY A 34 -6.72 0.89 -4.85
C GLY A 34 -5.70 1.89 -5.39
N PHE A 35 -4.63 2.11 -4.64
CA PHE A 35 -3.61 3.10 -5.00
C PHE A 35 -2.54 2.54 -5.92
N THR A 36 -2.04 3.40 -6.81
CA THR A 36 -0.79 3.15 -7.51
C THR A 36 0.39 3.22 -6.55
N LEU A 37 1.56 2.69 -6.93
CA LEU A 37 2.77 2.74 -6.10
C LEU A 37 3.16 4.18 -5.75
N ARG A 38 2.91 5.14 -6.66
CA ARG A 38 3.15 6.56 -6.42
C ARG A 38 2.15 7.13 -5.41
N ASP A 39 0.88 6.73 -5.52
CA ASP A 39 -0.17 7.26 -4.65
C ASP A 39 -0.07 6.70 -3.23
N LEU A 40 0.40 5.45 -3.10
CA LEU A 40 0.67 4.80 -1.80
C LEU A 40 1.64 5.60 -0.92
N VAL A 41 2.62 6.28 -1.54
CA VAL A 41 3.62 7.11 -0.84
C VAL A 41 3.28 8.61 -0.84
N SER A 42 2.17 9.01 -1.47
CA SER A 42 1.77 10.41 -1.65
C SER A 42 0.44 10.78 -0.96
N TYR A 43 -0.45 9.82 -0.75
CA TYR A 43 -1.80 10.05 -0.22
C TYR A 43 -2.13 9.10 0.93
N ASN A 44 -2.60 9.65 2.06
CA ASN A 44 -3.13 8.85 3.19
C ASN A 44 -4.61 8.50 3.05
N PHE A 45 -5.35 9.27 2.25
CA PHE A 45 -6.80 9.13 2.10
C PHE A 45 -7.14 9.03 0.62
N LYS A 46 -8.17 8.24 0.31
CA LYS A 46 -8.71 8.11 -1.04
C LYS A 46 -9.34 9.44 -1.48
N HIS A 47 -9.19 9.72 -2.77
CA HIS A 47 -9.74 10.90 -3.43
C HIS A 47 -10.57 10.45 -4.62
N ASN A 48 -11.70 9.82 -4.30
CA ASN A 48 -12.63 9.24 -5.27
C ASN A 48 -13.81 10.17 -5.56
N GLU A 49 -13.70 11.47 -5.25
CA GLU A 49 -14.80 12.42 -5.42
C GLU A 49 -15.27 12.49 -6.88
N ALA A 50 -14.36 12.20 -7.84
CA ALA A 50 -14.66 12.14 -9.27
C ALA A 50 -15.64 11.03 -9.68
N ASN A 51 -15.80 9.98 -8.87
CA ASN A 51 -16.70 8.85 -9.17
C ASN A 51 -18.18 9.20 -8.94
N GLY A 52 -18.48 10.34 -8.31
CA GLY A 52 -19.85 10.77 -8.05
C GLY A 52 -20.56 10.05 -6.90
N GLU A 53 -19.91 9.09 -6.23
CA GLU A 53 -20.46 8.37 -5.08
C GLU A 53 -20.16 9.05 -3.73
N GLY A 54 -19.72 10.32 -3.76
CA GLY A 54 -19.38 11.08 -2.56
C GLY A 54 -18.16 10.55 -1.80
N GLY A 55 -17.31 9.74 -2.45
CA GLY A 55 -16.16 9.10 -1.83
C GLY A 55 -16.50 7.90 -0.95
N ASN A 56 -17.71 7.34 -1.07
CA ASN A 56 -18.10 6.13 -0.33
C ASN A 56 -17.52 4.84 -0.94
N ASP A 57 -17.04 4.91 -2.17
CA ASP A 57 -16.47 3.80 -2.92
C ASP A 57 -14.99 3.55 -2.58
N GLY A 58 -14.53 2.31 -2.75
CA GLY A 58 -13.14 1.91 -2.51
C GLY A 58 -12.79 1.65 -1.04
N SER A 59 -11.67 0.96 -0.82
CA SER A 59 -11.17 0.62 0.52
C SER A 59 -10.73 1.88 1.28
N ASN A 60 -10.99 1.92 2.59
CA ASN A 60 -10.47 2.94 3.49
C ASN A 60 -9.11 2.56 4.09
N ASP A 61 -8.79 1.27 4.10
CA ASP A 61 -7.61 0.71 4.73
C ASP A 61 -6.51 0.47 3.70
N ASN A 62 -5.91 1.54 3.18
CA ASN A 62 -4.90 1.45 2.11
C ASN A 62 -3.46 1.27 2.64
N PHE A 63 -3.27 1.32 3.97
CA PHE A 63 -1.96 1.24 4.63
C PHE A 63 -0.89 2.17 3.99
N SER A 64 -1.32 3.34 3.51
CA SER A 64 -0.46 4.31 2.85
C SER A 64 0.17 5.29 3.83
N TRP A 65 1.31 5.86 3.42
CA TRP A 65 1.96 6.93 4.16
C TRP A 65 2.49 8.01 3.21
N ASN A 66 1.91 9.20 3.31
CA ASN A 66 2.21 10.36 2.47
C ASN A 66 3.58 11.01 2.71
N CYS A 67 4.40 10.44 3.61
CA CYS A 67 5.74 10.95 3.96
C CYS A 67 5.73 12.39 4.50
N GLY A 68 4.61 12.85 5.07
CA GLY A 68 4.48 14.16 5.72
C GLY A 68 3.83 15.26 4.87
N PHE A 69 3.65 15.06 3.55
CA PHE A 69 2.98 16.03 2.69
C PHE A 69 1.87 15.36 1.88
N LYS A 70 0.68 15.94 1.84
CA LYS A 70 -0.44 15.38 1.09
C LYS A 70 -0.32 15.75 -0.39
N GLY A 71 -0.17 14.76 -1.27
CA GLY A 71 -0.14 14.94 -2.71
C GLY A 71 1.22 15.30 -3.30
N GLU A 72 1.21 15.86 -4.50
CA GLU A 72 2.42 16.28 -5.23
C GLU A 72 3.11 17.43 -4.51
N THR A 73 4.44 17.34 -4.37
CA THR A 73 5.26 18.34 -3.67
C THR A 73 6.51 18.64 -4.47
N ASP A 74 6.93 19.89 -4.45
CA ASP A 74 8.18 20.35 -5.06
C ASP A 74 9.38 20.21 -4.12
N ASP A 75 9.16 19.81 -2.86
CA ASP A 75 10.25 19.56 -1.91
C ASP A 75 11.09 18.35 -2.36
N ALA A 76 12.34 18.63 -2.72
CA ALA A 76 13.31 17.63 -3.15
C ALA A 76 13.53 16.53 -2.10
N SER A 77 13.46 16.87 -0.81
CA SER A 77 13.68 15.94 0.31
C SER A 77 12.56 14.89 0.35
N ILE A 78 11.30 15.33 0.20
CA ILE A 78 10.14 14.44 0.22
C ILE A 78 10.12 13.57 -1.04
N ARG A 79 10.45 14.13 -2.21
CA ARG A 79 10.56 13.37 -3.47
C ARG A 79 11.64 12.29 -3.39
N ALA A 80 12.80 12.61 -2.81
CA ALA A 80 13.87 11.65 -2.58
C ALA A 80 13.43 10.54 -1.63
N PHE A 81 12.76 10.89 -0.53
CA PHE A 81 12.24 9.92 0.44
C PHE A 81 11.17 9.00 -0.17
N ARG A 82 10.23 9.55 -0.97
CA ARG A 82 9.24 8.76 -1.72
C ARG A 82 9.91 7.81 -2.70
N SER A 83 10.91 8.28 -3.46
CA SER A 83 11.66 7.42 -4.38
C SER A 83 12.42 6.32 -3.65
N TRP A 84 12.87 6.55 -2.42
CA TRP A 84 13.51 5.54 -1.60
C TRP A 84 12.49 4.50 -1.11
N GLN A 85 11.34 4.94 -0.59
CA GLN A 85 10.24 4.04 -0.19
C GLN A 85 9.74 3.17 -1.34
N MET A 86 9.66 3.70 -2.56
CA MET A 86 9.24 2.92 -3.74
C MET A 86 10.26 1.87 -4.19
N LYS A 87 11.52 1.95 -3.75
CA LYS A 87 12.60 1.04 -4.14
C LYS A 87 12.87 -0.08 -3.12
N ASN A 88 12.37 0.07 -1.90
CA ASN A 88 12.50 -0.91 -0.83
C ASN A 88 11.45 -2.02 -0.98
#